data_AF-A0A956PTB6-F1
#
_entry.id   AF-A0A956PTB6-F1
#
_cell.length_a   1.000
_cell.length_b   1.000
_cell.length_c   1.000
_cell.angle_alpha   90.00
_cell.angle_beta   90.00
_cell.angle_gamma   90.00
#
_symmetry.space_group_name_H-M   'P 1'
#
loop_
_entity.id
_entity.type
_entity.pdbx_description
1 polymer ?
#
loop_
_entity_poly.entity_id
_entity_poly.type
_entity_poly.pdbx_seq_one_letter_code
_entity_poly.pdbx_strand_id
1 'polypeptide(L)'
;KKLGLPDERFFSSTELDQNPEFNKLREQVHQRMRGEDEELTSEEKEVQQVLVKMASLENVASGAAITVVPNPAGLEQAWGSLADLSHPEVIESLYPLRDSAEALRTALANEDQAAFATALEQFRSGLAQVGPTPPQGAMAREVFFNSFHPFRKAWIIYLVGFLCLLFAPAGRESKLYWVGLCLATMGFCLHAYGFYLRCMIAGRPPVTNMYESVIWVAFGAVLFSLIFEYFYKARNYVLASTGAAVVCLILADTLPAVLDPSIKPLTPVLRNNFWLTVHVLTITLGYAAFLLSLGLGHMALFKYAFRPDQE
;
A
#
# COMPACT_ATOMS: atom_id res chain seq x y z
N LYS A 1 -8.38 -32.61 -5.42
CA LYS A 1 -8.86 -34.00 -5.17
C LYS A 1 -10.23 -34.08 -4.50
N LYS A 2 -10.51 -33.41 -3.35
CA LYS A 2 -11.86 -33.42 -2.73
C LYS A 2 -12.95 -32.79 -3.59
N LEU A 3 -12.61 -31.79 -4.41
CA LEU A 3 -13.54 -31.11 -5.32
C LEU A 3 -13.89 -31.90 -6.60
N GLY A 4 -13.31 -33.08 -6.82
CA GLY A 4 -13.56 -33.89 -8.03
C GLY A 4 -13.09 -33.24 -9.35
N LEU A 5 -12.36 -32.13 -9.28
CA LEU A 5 -11.80 -31.43 -10.43
C LEU A 5 -10.61 -32.21 -11.04
N PRO A 6 -10.38 -32.11 -12.37
CA PRO A 6 -9.22 -32.69 -13.04
C PRO A 6 -7.90 -32.15 -12.45
N ASP A 7 -6.79 -32.86 -12.65
CA ASP A 7 -5.48 -32.49 -12.07
C ASP A 7 -4.82 -31.37 -12.89
N GLU A 8 -5.49 -30.23 -12.97
CA GLU A 8 -5.07 -29.04 -13.71
C GLU A 8 -4.64 -27.91 -12.77
N ARG A 9 -3.75 -27.04 -13.26
CA ARG A 9 -3.14 -25.98 -12.46
C ARG A 9 -4.02 -24.73 -12.35
N PHE A 10 -4.97 -24.54 -13.26
CA PHE A 10 -5.82 -23.36 -13.35
C PHE A 10 -7.26 -23.78 -13.62
N PHE A 11 -8.20 -23.10 -12.97
CA PHE A 11 -9.64 -23.26 -13.19
C PHE A 11 -10.25 -21.88 -13.36
N SER A 12 -11.28 -21.78 -14.20
CA SER A 12 -12.07 -20.57 -14.34
C SER A 12 -13.01 -20.37 -13.14
N SER A 13 -13.40 -19.12 -12.89
CA SER A 13 -14.41 -18.80 -11.86
C SER A 13 -15.70 -19.57 -12.11
N THR A 14 -16.14 -19.63 -13.36
CA THR A 14 -17.39 -20.28 -13.77
C THR A 14 -17.38 -21.79 -13.50
N GLU A 15 -16.25 -22.47 -13.72
CA GLU A 15 -16.10 -23.90 -13.41
C GLU A 15 -16.18 -24.18 -11.91
N LEU A 16 -15.62 -23.28 -11.08
CA LEU A 16 -15.70 -23.39 -9.62
C LEU A 16 -17.11 -23.12 -9.12
N ASP A 17 -17.79 -22.10 -9.64
CA ASP A 17 -19.17 -21.76 -9.27
C ASP A 17 -20.17 -22.85 -9.68
N GLN A 18 -19.88 -23.60 -10.75
CA GLN A 18 -20.70 -24.74 -11.18
C GLN A 18 -20.44 -26.02 -10.36
N ASN A 19 -19.38 -26.06 -9.55
CA ASN A 19 -19.03 -27.25 -8.78
C ASN A 19 -19.86 -27.35 -7.49
N PRO A 20 -20.69 -28.40 -7.31
CA PRO A 20 -21.58 -28.53 -6.16
C PRO A 20 -20.83 -28.71 -4.83
N GLU A 21 -19.67 -29.39 -4.85
CA GLU A 21 -18.84 -29.57 -3.65
C GLU A 21 -18.16 -28.26 -3.23
N PHE A 22 -17.74 -27.45 -4.21
CA PHE A 22 -17.21 -26.11 -3.92
C PHE A 22 -18.26 -25.20 -3.30
N ASN A 23 -19.48 -25.19 -3.83
CA ASN A 23 -20.58 -24.39 -3.29
C ASN A 23 -20.97 -24.80 -1.86
N LYS A 24 -20.92 -26.09 -1.56
CA LYS A 24 -21.14 -26.59 -0.19
C LYS A 24 -20.07 -26.10 0.78
N LEU A 25 -18.79 -26.16 0.38
CA LEU A 25 -17.67 -25.63 1.18
C LEU A 25 -17.76 -24.12 1.35
N ARG A 26 -18.15 -23.39 0.30
CA ARG A 26 -18.39 -21.93 0.33
C ARG A 26 -19.44 -21.57 1.37
N GLU A 27 -20.58 -22.26 1.38
CA GLU A 27 -21.65 -22.01 2.34
C GLU A 27 -21.21 -22.31 3.78
N GLN A 28 -20.47 -23.41 4.00
CA GLN A 28 -19.91 -23.75 5.30
C GLN A 28 -18.96 -22.67 5.82
N VAL A 29 -18.04 -22.20 4.97
CA VAL A 29 -17.11 -21.11 5.32
C VAL A 29 -17.88 -19.82 5.64
N HIS A 30 -18.89 -19.46 4.84
CA HIS A 30 -19.71 -18.27 5.12
C HIS A 30 -20.48 -18.37 6.44
N GLN A 31 -21.02 -19.54 6.78
CA GLN A 31 -21.73 -19.76 8.04
C GLN A 31 -20.79 -19.66 9.23
N ARG A 32 -19.60 -20.28 9.16
CA ARG A 32 -18.59 -20.16 10.21
C ARG A 32 -18.05 -18.75 10.38
N MET A 33 -17.82 -18.02 9.29
CA MET A 33 -17.41 -16.62 9.38
C MET A 33 -18.46 -15.69 10.00
N ARG A 34 -19.75 -16.07 9.99
CA ARG A 34 -20.81 -15.35 10.71
C ARG A 34 -20.90 -15.74 12.19
N GLY A 35 -20.39 -16.90 12.58
CA GLY A 35 -20.23 -17.28 13.99
C GLY A 35 -19.00 -16.60 14.56
N GLU A 36 -19.13 -15.88 15.67
CA GLU A 36 -18.05 -15.01 16.18
C GLU A 36 -16.84 -15.76 16.78
N ASP A 37 -16.89 -17.09 16.99
CA ASP A 37 -15.95 -17.78 17.91
C ASP A 37 -15.22 -19.05 17.38
N GLU A 38 -15.34 -19.46 16.11
CA GLU A 38 -14.61 -20.65 15.59
C GLU A 38 -13.47 -20.29 14.63
N GLU A 39 -12.23 -20.66 14.98
CA GLU A 39 -11.10 -20.61 14.05
C GLU A 39 -11.33 -21.54 12.86
N LEU A 40 -11.20 -21.00 11.64
CA LEU A 40 -11.27 -21.78 10.41
C LEU A 40 -10.19 -22.87 10.39
N THR A 41 -10.56 -24.08 9.99
CA THR A 41 -9.60 -25.15 9.71
C THR A 41 -8.66 -24.76 8.56
N SER A 42 -7.52 -25.44 8.41
CA SER A 42 -6.57 -25.17 7.32
C SER A 42 -7.21 -25.26 5.94
N GLU A 43 -8.11 -26.23 5.72
CA GLU A 43 -8.85 -26.38 4.46
C GLU A 43 -9.82 -25.22 4.22
N GLU A 44 -10.54 -24.78 5.26
CA GLU A 44 -11.46 -23.65 5.16
C GLU A 44 -10.75 -22.32 4.91
N LYS A 45 -9.53 -22.14 5.46
CA LYS A 45 -8.67 -21.00 5.15
C LYS A 45 -8.25 -20.99 3.68
N GLU A 46 -7.97 -22.15 3.08
CA GLU A 46 -7.69 -22.23 1.64
C GLU A 46 -8.92 -21.89 0.78
N VAL A 47 -10.10 -22.42 1.14
CA VAL A 47 -11.36 -22.07 0.45
C VAL A 47 -11.65 -20.57 0.57
N GLN A 48 -11.47 -19.99 1.76
CA GLN A 48 -11.61 -18.56 1.99
C GLN A 48 -10.68 -17.75 1.08
N GLN A 49 -9.42 -18.15 0.94
CA GLN A 49 -8.47 -17.47 0.04
C GLN A 49 -8.92 -17.54 -1.42
N VAL A 50 -9.49 -18.67 -1.87
CA VAL A 50 -10.04 -18.80 -3.22
C VAL A 50 -11.23 -17.85 -3.41
N LEU A 51 -12.16 -17.81 -2.45
CA LEU A 51 -13.32 -16.93 -2.50
C LEU A 51 -12.92 -15.45 -2.57
N VAL A 52 -11.93 -15.02 -1.78
CA VAL A 52 -11.41 -13.64 -1.82
C VAL A 52 -10.80 -13.31 -3.19
N LYS A 53 -10.08 -14.25 -3.80
CA LYS A 53 -9.52 -14.07 -5.15
C LYS A 53 -10.61 -13.99 -6.22
N MET A 54 -11.62 -14.84 -6.16
CA MET A 54 -12.76 -14.82 -7.08
C MET A 54 -13.53 -13.49 -6.98
N ALA A 55 -13.84 -13.05 -5.76
CA ALA A 55 -14.50 -11.76 -5.54
C ALA A 55 -13.65 -10.58 -6.05
N SER A 56 -12.33 -10.64 -5.89
CA SER A 56 -11.44 -9.62 -6.45
C SER A 56 -11.46 -9.58 -7.97
N LEU A 57 -11.48 -10.75 -8.63
CA LEU A 57 -11.58 -10.86 -10.08
C LEU A 57 -12.92 -10.32 -10.59
N GLU A 58 -14.02 -10.68 -9.93
CA GLU A 58 -15.36 -10.21 -10.27
C GLU A 58 -15.49 -8.68 -10.12
N ASN A 59 -14.92 -8.11 -9.05
CA ASN A 59 -14.88 -6.67 -8.85
C ASN A 59 -14.12 -5.94 -9.97
N VAL A 60 -13.02 -6.53 -10.47
CA VAL A 60 -12.28 -5.96 -11.61
C VAL A 60 -13.08 -6.10 -12.91
N ALA A 61 -13.64 -7.28 -13.17
CA ALA A 61 -14.38 -7.57 -14.41
C ALA A 61 -15.67 -6.75 -14.55
N SER A 62 -16.42 -6.59 -13.45
CA SER A 62 -17.64 -5.77 -13.39
C SER A 62 -17.36 -4.27 -13.53
N GLY A 63 -16.14 -3.84 -13.20
CA GLY A 63 -15.77 -2.42 -13.09
C GLY A 63 -15.97 -1.85 -11.69
N ALA A 64 -16.41 -2.65 -10.71
CA ALA A 64 -16.60 -2.23 -9.32
C ALA A 64 -15.29 -1.79 -8.65
N ALA A 65 -14.15 -2.35 -9.08
CA ALA A 65 -12.83 -1.96 -8.60
C ALA A 65 -12.37 -0.58 -9.13
N ILE A 66 -13.02 -0.03 -10.17
CA ILE A 66 -12.63 1.21 -10.84
C ILE A 66 -13.52 2.34 -10.33
N THR A 67 -13.13 2.97 -9.23
CA THR A 67 -13.87 4.06 -8.57
C THR A 67 -13.51 5.43 -9.17
N VAL A 68 -14.04 5.74 -10.35
CA VAL A 68 -13.77 6.99 -11.08
C VAL A 68 -14.99 7.86 -11.26
N VAL A 69 -16.16 7.42 -10.79
CA VAL A 69 -17.42 8.15 -10.97
C VAL A 69 -17.56 9.18 -9.83
N PRO A 70 -17.58 10.48 -10.14
CA PRO A 70 -17.63 11.51 -9.12
C PRO A 70 -19.00 11.49 -8.44
N ASN A 71 -19.00 11.78 -7.14
CA ASN A 71 -20.24 11.97 -6.41
C ASN A 71 -20.75 13.42 -6.62
N PRO A 72 -21.96 13.62 -7.17
CA PRO A 72 -22.50 14.96 -7.39
C PRO A 72 -22.67 15.79 -6.10
N ALA A 73 -22.76 15.14 -4.93
CA ALA A 73 -22.94 15.82 -3.65
C ALA A 73 -21.65 16.51 -3.12
N GLY A 74 -20.47 16.21 -3.68
CA GLY A 74 -19.22 16.89 -3.32
C GLY A 74 -17.98 16.00 -3.26
N LEU A 75 -16.79 16.60 -3.23
CA LEU A 75 -15.48 15.90 -3.25
C LEU A 75 -15.22 15.02 -2.03
N GLU A 76 -15.86 15.32 -0.89
CA GLU A 76 -15.65 14.57 0.36
C GLU A 76 -16.50 13.29 0.44
N GLN A 77 -17.43 13.10 -0.49
CA GLN A 77 -18.30 11.92 -0.53
C GLN A 77 -17.62 10.75 -1.25
N ALA A 78 -18.07 9.54 -0.95
CA ALA A 78 -17.56 8.34 -1.61
C ALA A 78 -17.83 8.41 -3.12
N TRP A 79 -16.79 8.19 -3.91
CA TRP A 79 -16.86 8.10 -5.36
C TRP A 79 -17.46 6.76 -5.75
N GLY A 80 -18.28 6.78 -6.81
CA GLY A 80 -18.89 5.59 -7.38
C GLY A 80 -17.92 4.81 -8.28
N SER A 81 -18.28 3.56 -8.54
CA SER A 81 -17.60 2.67 -9.46
C SER A 81 -18.17 2.73 -10.88
N LEU A 82 -17.42 2.24 -11.86
CA LEU A 82 -17.97 2.04 -13.22
C LEU A 82 -19.14 1.04 -13.24
N ALA A 83 -19.19 0.09 -12.30
CA ALA A 83 -20.31 -0.83 -12.18
C ALA A 83 -21.60 -0.12 -11.76
N ASP A 84 -21.50 0.94 -10.94
CA ASP A 84 -22.65 1.70 -10.46
C ASP A 84 -23.38 2.39 -11.62
N LEU A 85 -22.66 2.78 -12.69
CA LEU A 85 -23.25 3.35 -13.90
C LEU A 85 -24.15 2.37 -14.66
N SER A 86 -23.94 1.06 -14.49
CA SER A 86 -24.75 0.02 -15.13
C SER A 86 -26.03 -0.29 -14.34
N HIS A 87 -26.23 0.32 -13.17
CA HIS A 87 -27.42 0.09 -12.36
C HIS A 87 -28.67 0.75 -13.00
N PRO A 88 -29.86 0.13 -12.93
CA PRO A 88 -31.09 0.73 -13.48
C PRO A 88 -31.45 2.10 -12.86
N GLU A 89 -31.10 2.30 -11.58
CA GLU A 89 -31.41 3.50 -10.80
C GLU A 89 -30.28 4.54 -10.77
N VAL A 90 -29.64 4.77 -11.91
CA VAL A 90 -28.60 5.82 -12.02
C VAL A 90 -29.25 7.20 -12.06
N ILE A 91 -28.65 8.15 -11.34
CA ILE A 91 -29.07 9.55 -11.31
C ILE A 91 -28.96 10.14 -12.72
N GLU A 92 -29.98 10.89 -13.18
CA GLU A 92 -30.04 11.43 -14.55
C GLU A 92 -28.79 12.23 -14.96
N SER A 93 -28.17 12.95 -14.02
CA SER A 93 -26.94 13.69 -14.28
C SER A 93 -25.76 12.81 -14.71
N LEU A 94 -25.78 11.52 -14.38
CA LEU A 94 -24.75 10.55 -14.73
C LEU A 94 -25.04 9.80 -16.05
N TYR A 95 -26.18 10.03 -16.72
CA TYR A 95 -26.51 9.35 -17.98
C TYR A 95 -25.44 9.52 -19.08
N PRO A 96 -24.87 10.72 -19.32
CA PRO A 96 -23.80 10.87 -20.31
C PRO A 96 -22.55 10.04 -19.97
N LEU A 97 -22.26 9.86 -18.67
CA LEU A 97 -21.15 9.02 -18.20
C LEU A 97 -21.45 7.53 -18.37
N ARG A 98 -22.69 7.09 -18.14
CA ARG A 98 -23.11 5.71 -18.39
C ARG A 98 -22.92 5.35 -19.86
N ASP A 99 -23.48 6.16 -20.75
CA ASP A 99 -23.50 5.83 -22.18
C ASP A 99 -22.07 5.81 -22.77
N SER A 100 -21.21 6.74 -22.34
CA SER A 100 -19.78 6.73 -22.73
C SER A 100 -18.99 5.59 -22.09
N ALA A 101 -19.31 5.17 -20.85
CA ALA A 101 -18.70 3.99 -20.23
C ALA A 101 -19.12 2.68 -20.93
N GLU A 102 -20.37 2.57 -21.37
CA GLU A 102 -20.84 1.43 -22.16
C GLU A 102 -20.17 1.36 -23.54
N ALA A 103 -20.00 2.52 -24.19
CA ALA A 103 -19.24 2.63 -25.43
C ALA A 103 -17.76 2.21 -25.25
N LEU A 104 -17.12 2.58 -24.13
CA LEU A 104 -15.77 2.14 -23.78
C LEU A 104 -15.70 0.62 -23.62
N ARG A 105 -16.66 0.00 -22.91
CA ARG A 105 -16.71 -1.46 -22.72
C ARG A 105 -16.90 -2.19 -24.06
N THR A 106 -17.77 -1.67 -24.91
CA THR A 106 -18.05 -2.24 -26.24
C THR A 106 -16.85 -2.12 -27.17
N ALA A 107 -16.20 -0.95 -27.20
CA ALA A 107 -14.99 -0.74 -27.99
C ALA A 107 -13.83 -1.62 -27.53
N LEU A 108 -13.67 -1.81 -26.21
CA LEU A 108 -12.67 -2.71 -25.64
C LEU A 108 -12.96 -4.18 -26.01
N ALA A 109 -14.23 -4.61 -25.93
CA ALA A 109 -14.63 -5.97 -26.30
C ALA A 109 -14.42 -6.28 -27.78
N ASN A 110 -14.56 -5.27 -28.64
CA ASN A 110 -14.36 -5.37 -30.09
C ASN A 110 -12.92 -5.06 -30.55
N GLU A 111 -12.01 -4.73 -29.62
CA GLU A 111 -10.63 -4.29 -29.89
C GLU A 111 -10.53 -3.06 -30.84
N ASP A 112 -11.58 -2.22 -30.90
CA ASP A 112 -11.63 -1.03 -31.75
C ASP A 112 -10.98 0.19 -31.07
N GLN A 113 -9.74 0.46 -31.44
CA GLN A 113 -8.96 1.58 -30.87
C GLN A 113 -9.54 2.96 -31.20
N ALA A 114 -10.17 3.14 -32.37
CA ALA A 114 -10.71 4.41 -32.78
C ALA A 114 -11.98 4.73 -31.99
N ALA A 115 -12.90 3.76 -31.90
CA ALA A 115 -14.09 3.88 -31.07
C ALA A 115 -13.73 4.07 -29.60
N PHE A 116 -12.69 3.38 -29.10
CA PHE A 116 -12.22 3.54 -27.73
C PHE A 116 -11.70 4.96 -27.46
N ALA A 117 -10.89 5.52 -28.35
CA ALA A 117 -10.37 6.88 -28.19
C ALA A 117 -11.50 7.93 -28.18
N THR A 118 -12.49 7.78 -29.06
CA THR A 118 -13.68 8.66 -29.07
C THR A 118 -14.50 8.52 -27.80
N ALA A 119 -14.79 7.29 -27.36
CA ALA A 119 -15.54 7.06 -26.13
C ALA A 119 -14.80 7.55 -24.88
N LEU A 120 -13.47 7.46 -24.86
CA LEU A 120 -12.64 7.99 -23.76
C LEU A 120 -12.69 9.51 -23.68
N GLU A 121 -12.65 10.20 -24.81
CA GLU A 121 -12.75 11.66 -24.83
C GLU A 121 -14.14 12.13 -24.40
N GLN A 122 -15.20 11.43 -24.84
CA GLN A 122 -16.56 11.67 -24.38
C GLN A 122 -16.68 11.45 -22.87
N PHE A 123 -16.15 10.36 -22.35
CA PHE A 123 -16.15 10.05 -20.92
C PHE A 123 -15.42 11.13 -20.11
N ARG A 124 -14.23 11.57 -20.56
CA ARG A 124 -13.48 12.67 -19.93
C ARG A 124 -14.25 13.98 -19.92
N SER A 125 -14.90 14.32 -21.04
CA SER A 125 -15.71 15.53 -21.13
C SER A 125 -16.94 15.46 -20.22
N GLY A 126 -17.59 14.30 -20.10
CA GLY A 126 -18.69 14.05 -19.17
C GLY A 126 -18.25 14.15 -17.71
N LEU A 127 -17.06 13.64 -17.35
CA LEU A 127 -16.55 13.72 -15.98
C LEU A 127 -16.38 15.18 -15.52
N ALA A 128 -15.93 16.05 -16.43
CA ALA A 128 -15.78 17.47 -16.17
C ALA A 128 -17.11 18.21 -15.95
N GLN A 129 -18.23 17.67 -16.44
CA GLN A 129 -19.56 18.29 -16.33
C GLN A 129 -20.34 17.84 -15.09
N VAL A 130 -20.17 16.60 -14.64
CA VAL A 130 -21.01 16.01 -13.58
C VAL A 130 -20.38 16.13 -12.18
N GLY A 131 -19.06 16.05 -12.11
CA GLY A 131 -18.35 15.99 -10.84
C GLY A 131 -17.90 17.35 -10.31
N PRO A 132 -17.74 17.50 -8.99
CA PRO A 132 -17.02 18.64 -8.45
C PRO A 132 -15.58 18.62 -8.96
N THR A 133 -15.10 19.76 -9.46
CA THR A 133 -13.76 19.86 -10.02
C THR A 133 -12.72 19.80 -8.90
N PRO A 134 -11.77 18.85 -8.92
CA PRO A 134 -10.72 18.81 -7.92
C PRO A 134 -9.85 20.08 -7.97
N PRO A 135 -9.21 20.49 -6.86
CA PRO A 135 -8.33 21.64 -6.83
C PRO A 135 -7.23 21.56 -7.89
N GLN A 136 -6.84 22.71 -8.44
CA GLN A 136 -5.79 22.78 -9.47
C GLN A 136 -4.51 22.06 -9.00
N GLY A 137 -3.98 21.18 -9.86
CA GLY A 137 -2.77 20.43 -9.57
C GLY A 137 -2.90 19.30 -8.54
N ALA A 138 -4.09 19.02 -7.97
CA ALA A 138 -4.29 17.88 -7.07
C ALA A 138 -4.02 16.54 -7.81
N MET A 139 -4.70 16.32 -8.94
CA MET A 139 -4.51 15.11 -9.76
C MET A 139 -3.06 14.99 -10.25
N ALA A 140 -2.43 16.09 -10.66
CA ALA A 140 -1.04 16.08 -11.13
C ALA A 140 -0.07 15.64 -10.02
N ARG A 141 -0.29 16.08 -8.77
CA ARG A 141 0.51 15.64 -7.61
C ARG A 141 0.32 14.16 -7.31
N GLU A 142 -0.89 13.65 -7.40
CA GLU A 142 -1.18 12.22 -7.22
C GLU A 142 -0.53 11.36 -8.30
N VAL A 143 -0.68 11.74 -9.57
CA VAL A 143 -0.03 11.05 -10.70
C VAL A 143 1.48 11.09 -10.54
N PHE A 144 2.05 12.23 -10.15
CA PHE A 144 3.47 12.35 -9.87
C PHE A 144 3.91 11.44 -8.71
N PHE A 145 3.20 11.45 -7.59
CA PHE A 145 3.54 10.61 -6.43
C PHE A 145 3.50 9.11 -6.78
N ASN A 146 2.44 8.68 -7.47
CA ASN A 146 2.28 7.30 -7.89
C ASN A 146 3.32 6.87 -8.94
N SER A 147 3.64 7.71 -9.92
CA SER A 147 4.68 7.39 -10.91
C SER A 147 6.11 7.48 -10.35
N PHE A 148 6.35 8.39 -9.41
CA PHE A 148 7.67 8.60 -8.82
C PHE A 148 8.05 7.49 -7.82
N HIS A 149 7.08 6.83 -7.18
CA HIS A 149 7.27 5.76 -6.19
C HIS A 149 8.37 6.09 -5.15
N PRO A 150 8.20 7.14 -4.32
CA PRO A 150 9.26 7.65 -3.44
C PRO A 150 9.77 6.60 -2.44
N PHE A 151 8.88 5.83 -1.83
CA PHE A 151 9.24 4.81 -0.84
C PHE A 151 10.03 3.64 -1.46
N ARG A 152 9.73 3.29 -2.72
CA ARG A 152 10.49 2.27 -3.47
C ARG A 152 11.93 2.72 -3.67
N LYS A 153 12.10 3.93 -4.18
CA LYS A 153 13.42 4.52 -4.38
C LYS A 153 14.16 4.72 -3.06
N ALA A 154 13.46 5.09 -1.99
CA ALA A 154 14.06 5.24 -0.66
C ALA A 154 14.65 3.92 -0.15
N TRP A 155 13.92 2.80 -0.25
CA TRP A 155 14.46 1.51 0.20
C TRP A 155 15.61 1.01 -0.67
N ILE A 156 15.60 1.27 -1.98
CA ILE A 156 16.73 0.96 -2.86
C ILE A 156 17.98 1.73 -2.41
N ILE A 157 17.84 3.03 -2.16
CA ILE A 157 18.95 3.87 -1.69
C ILE A 157 19.42 3.41 -0.31
N TYR A 158 18.50 3.10 0.61
CA TYR A 158 18.86 2.55 1.93
C TYR A 158 19.56 1.20 1.82
N LEU A 159 19.17 0.34 0.87
CA LEU A 159 19.81 -0.95 0.67
C LEU A 159 21.26 -0.77 0.20
N VAL A 160 21.49 0.11 -0.78
CA VAL A 160 22.87 0.40 -1.22
C VAL A 160 23.68 1.03 -0.07
N GLY A 161 23.08 1.97 0.67
CA GLY A 161 23.71 2.58 1.85
C GLY A 161 24.04 1.55 2.94
N PHE A 162 23.12 0.64 3.23
CA PHE A 162 23.29 -0.47 4.16
C PHE A 162 24.43 -1.39 3.72
N LEU A 163 24.49 -1.79 2.44
CA LEU A 163 25.57 -2.63 1.92
C LEU A 163 26.93 -1.91 1.99
N CYS A 164 27.00 -0.63 1.64
CA CYS A 164 28.22 0.17 1.84
C CYS A 164 28.62 0.20 3.32
N LEU A 165 27.68 0.46 4.22
CA LEU A 165 27.90 0.44 5.66
C LEU A 165 28.13 -0.96 6.21
N LEU A 166 27.82 -2.05 5.51
CA LEU A 166 28.08 -3.41 5.96
C LEU A 166 29.52 -3.80 5.63
N PHE A 167 29.95 -3.52 4.40
CA PHE A 167 31.29 -3.84 3.89
C PHE A 167 32.35 -2.78 4.19
N ALA A 168 31.98 -1.63 4.76
CA ALA A 168 32.95 -0.65 5.22
C ALA A 168 33.92 -1.29 6.25
N PRO A 169 35.23 -1.06 6.13
CA PRO A 169 36.21 -1.34 7.17
C PRO A 169 35.78 -0.75 8.52
N ALA A 170 36.27 -1.33 9.62
CA ALA A 170 36.08 -0.75 10.94
C ALA A 170 36.73 0.65 10.99
N GLY A 171 35.99 1.65 11.48
CA GLY A 171 36.45 3.04 11.56
C GLY A 171 35.85 3.98 10.49
N ARG A 172 35.91 5.29 10.78
CA ARG A 172 35.31 6.37 9.96
C ARG A 172 36.25 6.89 8.86
N GLU A 173 37.49 6.41 8.82
CA GLU A 173 38.48 6.83 7.83
C GLU A 173 38.18 6.27 6.44
N SER A 174 37.36 5.22 6.37
CA SER A 174 36.94 4.63 5.10
C SER A 174 36.05 5.59 4.32
N LYS A 175 36.40 5.82 3.05
CA LYS A 175 35.51 6.48 2.08
C LYS A 175 34.16 5.77 1.96
N LEU A 176 34.15 4.45 2.09
CA LEU A 176 32.93 3.64 1.97
C LEU A 176 31.93 3.90 3.12
N TYR A 177 32.44 4.19 4.32
CA TYR A 177 31.60 4.62 5.44
C TYR A 177 30.88 5.94 5.13
N TRP A 178 31.59 6.94 4.60
CA TRP A 178 30.99 8.23 4.23
C TRP A 178 30.01 8.12 3.07
N VAL A 179 30.31 7.27 2.07
CA VAL A 179 29.37 6.94 1.00
C VAL A 179 28.10 6.32 1.58
N GLY A 180 28.25 5.34 2.47
CA GLY A 180 27.12 4.69 3.14
C GLY A 180 26.26 5.66 3.96
N LEU A 181 26.90 6.56 4.73
CA LEU A 181 26.21 7.60 5.49
C LEU A 181 25.50 8.61 4.58
N CYS A 182 26.15 9.02 3.49
CA CYS A 182 25.56 9.93 2.50
C CYS A 182 24.32 9.31 1.85
N LEU A 183 24.40 8.04 1.46
CA LEU A 183 23.26 7.29 0.91
C LEU A 183 22.15 7.12 1.95
N ALA A 184 22.47 6.80 3.21
CA ALA A 184 21.47 6.71 4.27
C ALA A 184 20.74 8.06 4.47
N THR A 185 21.47 9.17 4.50
CA THR A 185 20.87 10.51 4.60
C THR A 185 20.04 10.86 3.36
N MET A 186 20.51 10.53 2.16
CA MET A 186 19.77 10.74 0.91
C MET A 186 18.47 9.92 0.88
N GLY A 187 18.53 8.66 1.30
CA GLY A 187 17.35 7.79 1.47
C GLY A 187 16.38 8.39 2.48
N PHE A 188 16.89 8.97 3.57
CA PHE A 188 16.09 9.67 4.58
C PHE A 188 15.39 10.91 4.04
N CYS A 189 16.10 11.76 3.30
CA CYS A 189 15.49 12.92 2.65
C CYS A 189 14.42 12.51 1.64
N LEU A 190 14.65 11.43 0.87
CA LEU A 190 13.66 10.91 -0.08
C LEU A 190 12.45 10.31 0.63
N HIS A 191 12.66 9.61 1.75
CA HIS A 191 11.59 9.09 2.60
C HIS A 191 10.74 10.23 3.16
N ALA A 192 11.37 11.28 3.70
CA ALA A 192 10.70 12.49 4.18
C ALA A 192 9.90 13.19 3.06
N TYR A 193 10.48 13.28 1.86
CA TYR A 193 9.81 13.85 0.70
C TYR A 193 8.58 13.03 0.26
N GLY A 194 8.67 11.70 0.34
CA GLY A 194 7.54 10.80 0.13
C GLY A 194 6.39 11.09 1.09
N PHE A 195 6.69 11.28 2.38
CA PHE A 195 5.68 11.70 3.36
C PHE A 195 5.12 13.08 3.05
N TYR A 196 5.95 14.06 2.71
CA TYR A 196 5.49 15.40 2.35
C TYR A 196 4.47 15.36 1.21
N LEU A 197 4.76 14.66 0.12
CA LEU A 197 3.82 14.49 -0.99
C LEU A 197 2.55 13.76 -0.55
N ARG A 198 2.68 12.69 0.24
CA ARG A 198 1.53 11.92 0.72
C ARG A 198 0.62 12.75 1.62
N CYS A 199 1.17 13.56 2.52
CA CYS A 199 0.41 14.48 3.38
C CYS A 199 -0.30 15.57 2.56
N MET A 200 0.36 16.08 1.50
CA MET A 200 -0.23 17.06 0.60
C MET A 200 -1.39 16.52 -0.23
N ILE A 201 -1.35 15.22 -0.56
CA ILE A 201 -2.43 14.51 -1.25
C ILE A 201 -3.57 14.18 -0.27
N ALA A 202 -3.24 13.54 0.85
CA ALA A 202 -4.22 13.05 1.81
C ALA A 202 -4.85 14.16 2.68
N GLY A 203 -4.23 15.34 2.75
CA GLY A 203 -4.67 16.45 3.62
C GLY A 203 -4.54 16.16 5.11
N ARG A 204 -3.79 15.13 5.49
CA ARG A 204 -3.64 14.65 6.87
C ARG A 204 -2.24 14.10 7.13
N PRO A 205 -1.78 14.05 8.39
CA PRO A 205 -0.53 13.39 8.75
C PRO A 205 -0.51 11.90 8.39
N PRO A 206 0.68 11.32 8.19
CA PRO A 206 0.79 9.88 7.98
C PRO A 206 0.52 9.16 9.31
N VAL A 207 0.13 7.88 9.26
CA VAL A 207 -0.22 7.00 10.40
C VAL A 207 -1.73 6.89 10.63
N THR A 208 -2.44 6.48 9.60
CA THR A 208 -3.90 6.22 9.66
C THR A 208 -4.26 4.77 9.38
N ASN A 209 -3.34 4.01 8.80
CA ASN A 209 -3.50 2.58 8.50
C ASN A 209 -2.17 1.83 8.73
N MET A 210 -2.22 0.50 8.65
CA MET A 210 -1.06 -0.36 8.89
C MET A 210 0.12 -0.08 7.94
N TYR A 211 -0.16 0.19 6.65
CA TYR A 211 0.86 0.58 5.69
C TYR A 211 1.61 1.84 6.15
N GLU A 212 0.88 2.89 6.50
CA GLU A 212 1.44 4.18 6.93
C GLU A 212 2.20 4.06 8.25
N SER A 213 1.75 3.21 9.18
CA SER A 213 2.48 2.93 10.42
C SER A 213 3.83 2.29 10.16
N VAL A 214 3.91 1.29 9.27
CA VAL A 214 5.17 0.58 8.97
C VAL A 214 6.21 1.52 8.37
N ILE A 215 5.81 2.34 7.38
CA ILE A 215 6.72 3.31 6.76
C ILE A 215 7.13 4.41 7.76
N TRP A 216 6.25 4.81 8.68
CA TRP A 216 6.54 5.82 9.70
C TRP A 216 7.53 5.32 10.75
N VAL A 217 7.37 4.08 11.21
CA VAL A 217 8.31 3.44 12.15
C VAL A 217 9.70 3.31 11.52
N ALA A 218 9.79 2.92 10.24
CA ALA A 218 11.04 2.87 9.51
C ALA A 218 11.71 4.27 9.41
N PHE A 219 10.93 5.30 9.13
CA PHE A 219 11.40 6.69 9.10
C PHE A 219 11.94 7.15 10.45
N GLY A 220 11.19 6.90 11.54
CA GLY A 220 11.62 7.24 12.90
C GLY A 220 12.92 6.52 13.31
N ALA A 221 13.09 5.26 12.92
CA ALA A 221 14.28 4.48 13.27
C ALA A 221 15.53 5.07 12.59
N VAL A 222 15.41 5.47 11.32
CA VAL A 222 16.49 6.16 10.61
C VAL A 222 16.74 7.54 11.21
N LEU A 223 15.69 8.32 11.51
CA LEU A 223 15.81 9.63 12.17
C LEU A 223 16.62 9.54 13.47
N PHE A 224 16.22 8.65 14.39
CA PHE A 224 16.95 8.47 15.65
C PHE A 224 18.38 8.00 15.43
N SER A 225 18.59 7.11 14.47
CA SER A 225 19.95 6.65 14.15
C SER A 225 20.85 7.75 13.63
N LEU A 226 20.35 8.68 12.79
CA LEU A 226 21.12 9.81 12.28
C LEU A 226 21.43 10.81 13.39
N ILE A 227 20.49 11.03 14.32
CA ILE A 227 20.72 11.83 15.53
C ILE A 227 21.83 11.20 16.38
N PHE A 228 21.75 9.91 16.67
CA PHE A 228 22.78 9.21 17.46
C PHE A 228 24.11 9.11 16.73
N GLU A 229 24.11 8.93 15.41
CA GLU A 229 25.32 8.99 14.60
C GLU A 229 26.00 10.36 14.70
N TYR A 230 25.23 11.44 14.71
CA TYR A 230 25.75 12.79 14.86
C TYR A 230 26.42 13.02 16.22
N PHE A 231 25.79 12.55 17.31
CA PHE A 231 26.30 12.75 18.68
C PHE A 231 27.38 11.75 19.09
N TYR A 232 27.13 10.45 18.90
CA TYR A 232 28.00 9.36 19.37
C TYR A 232 29.00 8.88 18.30
N LYS A 233 28.85 9.33 17.05
CA LYS A 233 29.76 9.02 15.94
C LYS A 233 29.97 7.52 15.68
N ALA A 234 28.97 6.70 16.01
CA ALA A 234 29.07 5.24 15.98
C ALA A 234 28.21 4.60 14.88
N ARG A 235 28.89 4.13 13.83
CA ARG A 235 28.32 3.50 12.62
C ARG A 235 27.21 2.48 12.85
N ASN A 236 27.24 1.75 13.98
CA ASN A 236 26.27 0.68 14.25
C ASN A 236 24.83 1.20 14.28
N TYR A 237 24.60 2.46 14.68
CA TYR A 237 23.26 3.06 14.70
C TYR A 237 22.67 3.12 13.28
N VAL A 238 23.39 3.69 12.33
CA VAL A 238 22.93 3.83 10.94
C VAL A 238 22.88 2.48 10.24
N LEU A 239 23.82 1.57 10.52
CA LEU A 239 23.79 0.22 9.96
C LEU A 239 22.54 -0.56 10.41
N ALA A 240 22.20 -0.51 11.70
CA ALA A 240 21.01 -1.16 12.23
C ALA A 240 19.71 -0.57 11.65
N SER A 241 19.59 0.76 11.63
CA SER A 241 18.38 1.44 11.17
C SER A 241 18.14 1.27 9.67
N THR A 242 19.19 1.36 8.84
CA THR A 242 19.06 1.19 7.39
C THR A 242 18.67 -0.24 7.03
N GLY A 243 19.23 -1.24 7.72
CA GLY A 243 18.79 -2.63 7.56
C GLY A 243 17.31 -2.83 7.93
N ALA A 244 16.89 -2.31 9.09
CA ALA A 244 15.49 -2.37 9.52
C ALA A 244 14.54 -1.62 8.55
N ALA A 245 14.93 -0.42 8.10
CA ALA A 245 14.15 0.40 7.18
C ALA A 245 13.98 -0.27 5.81
N VAL A 246 15.01 -0.94 5.30
CA VAL A 246 14.93 -1.73 4.07
C VAL A 246 13.87 -2.82 4.20
N VAL A 247 13.90 -3.60 5.30
CA VAL A 247 12.91 -4.66 5.54
C VAL A 247 11.50 -4.09 5.60
N CYS A 248 11.28 -3.05 6.41
CA CYS A 248 9.95 -2.43 6.54
C CYS A 248 9.42 -1.88 5.21
N LEU A 249 10.25 -1.18 4.44
CA LEU A 249 9.81 -0.57 3.19
C LEU A 249 9.63 -1.58 2.05
N ILE A 250 10.43 -2.65 2.00
CA ILE A 250 10.21 -3.77 1.07
C ILE A 250 8.89 -4.46 1.38
N LEU A 251 8.60 -4.74 2.66
CA LEU A 251 7.31 -5.33 3.05
C LEU A 251 6.14 -4.43 2.62
N ALA A 252 6.25 -3.12 2.86
CA ALA A 252 5.25 -2.15 2.44
C ALA A 252 5.06 -2.06 0.91
N ASP A 253 6.12 -2.25 0.11
CA ASP A 253 6.05 -2.20 -1.36
C ASP A 253 5.57 -3.53 -1.99
N THR A 254 5.89 -4.68 -1.37
CA THR A 254 5.67 -6.01 -1.96
C THR A 254 4.39 -6.71 -1.51
N LEU A 255 3.76 -6.26 -0.43
CA LEU A 255 2.54 -6.88 0.12
C LEU A 255 1.32 -5.93 0.10
N PRO A 256 0.91 -5.38 -1.06
CA PRO A 256 -0.20 -4.42 -1.13
C PRO A 256 -1.55 -5.01 -0.72
N ALA A 257 -1.71 -6.34 -0.79
CA ALA A 257 -2.93 -7.03 -0.35
C ALA A 257 -3.10 -6.99 1.19
N VAL A 258 -2.00 -6.88 1.94
CA VAL A 258 -2.00 -6.82 3.42
C VAL A 258 -1.77 -5.39 3.89
N LEU A 259 -0.84 -4.68 3.25
CA LEU A 259 -0.45 -3.31 3.53
C LEU A 259 -0.97 -2.40 2.41
N ASP A 260 -2.27 -2.10 2.45
CA ASP A 260 -2.94 -1.27 1.44
C ASP A 260 -2.35 0.16 1.39
N PRO A 261 -1.66 0.55 0.29
CA PRO A 261 -1.05 1.86 0.16
C PRO A 261 -2.07 2.96 -0.18
N SER A 262 -3.33 2.60 -0.45
CA SER A 262 -4.37 3.52 -0.90
C SER A 262 -4.73 4.54 0.19
N ILE A 263 -5.02 5.76 -0.24
CA ILE A 263 -5.42 6.85 0.66
C ILE A 263 -6.95 6.79 0.81
N LYS A 264 -7.41 6.21 1.92
CA LYS A 264 -8.83 6.09 2.26
C LYS A 264 -9.30 7.23 3.18
N PRO A 265 -10.56 7.68 3.07
CA PRO A 265 -11.10 8.69 3.98
C PRO A 265 -10.98 8.25 5.44
N LEU A 266 -10.74 9.21 6.35
CA LEU A 266 -10.69 8.92 7.78
C LEU A 266 -12.06 8.45 8.27
N THR A 267 -12.06 7.46 9.15
CA THR A 267 -13.23 7.13 9.96
C THR A 267 -13.64 8.37 10.77
N PRO A 268 -14.95 8.58 11.03
CA PRO A 268 -15.44 9.80 11.68
C PRO A 268 -14.76 10.10 13.03
N VAL A 269 -14.35 9.08 13.78
CA VAL A 269 -13.70 9.23 15.09
C VAL A 269 -12.29 9.82 15.02
N LEU A 270 -11.59 9.62 13.90
CA LEU A 270 -10.24 10.16 13.68
C LEU A 270 -10.27 11.56 13.07
N ARG A 271 -11.45 12.02 12.62
CA ARG A 271 -11.63 13.32 11.99
C ARG A 271 -11.58 14.40 13.08
N ASN A 272 -10.70 15.38 12.92
CA ASN A 272 -10.63 16.62 13.72
C ASN A 272 -10.18 16.51 15.19
N ASN A 273 -9.44 15.46 15.57
CA ASN A 273 -8.86 15.38 16.92
C ASN A 273 -7.34 15.62 16.89
N PHE A 274 -6.95 16.87 17.18
CA PHE A 274 -5.55 17.29 17.25
C PHE A 274 -4.76 16.46 18.27
N TRP A 275 -5.32 16.25 19.47
CA TRP A 275 -4.67 15.50 20.54
C TRP A 275 -4.45 14.04 20.16
N LEU A 276 -5.42 13.41 19.49
CA LEU A 276 -5.29 12.04 19.02
C LEU A 276 -4.19 11.91 17.97
N THR A 277 -4.11 12.86 17.04
CA THR A 277 -3.05 12.91 16.03
C THR A 277 -1.66 12.95 16.69
N VAL A 278 -1.44 13.89 17.61
CA VAL A 278 -0.16 14.04 18.32
C VAL A 278 0.17 12.79 19.14
N HIS A 279 -0.83 12.23 19.83
CA HIS A 279 -0.69 11.01 20.62
C HIS A 279 -0.22 9.82 19.78
N VAL A 280 -0.91 9.53 18.67
CA VAL A 280 -0.59 8.39 17.78
C VAL A 280 0.79 8.55 17.15
N LEU A 281 1.13 9.75 16.65
CA LEU A 281 2.45 10.01 16.09
C LEU A 281 3.58 9.82 17.12
N THR A 282 3.35 10.26 18.35
CA THR A 282 4.35 10.14 19.43
C THR A 282 4.54 8.70 19.89
N ILE A 283 3.45 7.94 20.12
CA ILE A 283 3.55 6.52 20.50
C ILE A 283 4.20 5.69 19.40
N THR A 284 3.85 5.95 18.14
CA THR A 284 4.43 5.20 17.02
C THR A 284 5.90 5.54 16.76
N LEU A 285 6.34 6.76 17.08
CA LEU A 285 7.78 7.07 17.16
C LEU A 285 8.47 6.26 18.28
N GLY A 286 7.77 5.96 19.39
CA GLY A 286 8.27 5.03 20.41
C GLY A 286 8.60 3.65 19.84
N TYR A 287 7.75 3.09 18.97
CA TYR A 287 8.04 1.82 18.27
C TYR A 287 9.26 1.92 17.35
N ALA A 288 9.54 3.10 16.79
CA ALA A 288 10.73 3.33 15.97
C ALA A 288 12.02 3.26 16.79
N ALA A 289 12.04 3.81 18.00
CA ALA A 289 13.15 3.67 18.93
C ALA A 289 13.33 2.21 19.38
N PHE A 290 12.24 1.50 19.63
CA PHE A 290 12.26 0.07 19.94
C PHE A 290 12.85 -0.76 18.78
N LEU A 291 12.43 -0.50 17.54
CA LEU A 291 12.96 -1.17 16.35
C LEU A 291 14.48 -0.94 16.19
N LEU A 292 14.94 0.28 16.42
CA LEU A 292 16.37 0.60 16.42
C LEU A 292 17.13 -0.19 17.51
N SER A 293 16.60 -0.20 18.74
CA SER A 293 17.19 -0.97 19.85
C SER A 293 17.24 -2.47 19.55
N LEU A 294 16.16 -3.02 18.97
CA LEU A 294 16.08 -4.41 18.52
C LEU A 294 17.20 -4.72 17.51
N GLY A 295 17.38 -3.87 16.49
CA GLY A 295 18.42 -4.02 15.49
C GLY A 295 19.84 -4.01 16.10
N LEU A 296 20.10 -3.07 17.01
CA LEU A 296 21.37 -3.00 17.74
C LEU A 296 21.61 -4.24 18.62
N GLY A 297 20.59 -4.72 19.32
CA GLY A 297 20.67 -5.93 20.14
C GLY A 297 21.00 -7.18 19.32
N HIS A 298 20.37 -7.34 18.14
CA HIS A 298 20.69 -8.45 17.23
C HIS A 298 22.12 -8.34 16.69
N MET A 299 22.59 -7.14 16.37
CA MET A 299 23.98 -6.94 15.97
C MET A 299 24.97 -7.29 17.10
N ALA A 300 24.65 -6.95 18.34
CA ALA A 300 25.47 -7.30 19.50
C ALA A 300 25.53 -8.81 19.74
N LEU A 301 24.38 -9.49 19.69
CA LEU A 301 24.29 -10.95 19.80
C LEU A 301 25.05 -11.65 18.67
N PHE A 302 24.94 -11.15 17.44
CA PHE A 302 25.69 -11.68 16.30
C PHE A 302 27.21 -11.55 16.52
N LYS A 303 27.68 -10.39 17.00
CA LYS A 303 29.10 -10.21 17.33
C LYS A 303 29.55 -11.19 18.42
N TYR A 304 28.77 -11.34 19.48
CA TYR A 304 29.10 -12.25 20.57
C TYR A 304 29.16 -13.72 20.12
N ALA A 305 28.20 -14.15 19.29
CA ALA A 305 28.12 -15.53 18.82
C ALA A 305 29.26 -15.93 17.88
N PHE A 306 29.73 -15.00 17.03
CA PHE A 306 30.73 -15.31 15.99
C PHE A 306 32.13 -14.77 16.28
N ARG A 307 32.28 -13.83 17.24
CA ARG A 307 33.56 -13.22 17.64
C ARG A 307 33.57 -12.90 19.15
N PRO A 308 33.55 -13.92 20.03
CA PRO A 308 33.53 -13.71 21.47
C PRO A 308 34.80 -13.01 22.02
N ASP A 309 35.92 -13.06 21.31
CA ASP A 309 37.24 -12.68 21.83
C ASP A 309 37.71 -11.24 21.49
N GLN A 310 36.82 -10.36 21.02
CA GLN A 310 37.15 -8.96 20.69
C GLN A 310 36.35 -7.97 21.55
N GLU A 311 36.82 -7.72 22.77
CA GLU A 311 36.47 -6.54 23.59
C GLU A 311 37.46 -5.39 23.36
#